data_AF-A0A7Z2K9M4-F1
#
_entry.id   AF-A0A7Z2K9M4-F1
#
_cell.length_a   1.000
_cell.length_b   1.000
_cell.length_c   1.000
_cell.angle_alpha   90.00
_cell.angle_beta   90.00
_cell.angle_gamma   90.00
#
_symmetry.space_group_name_H-M   'P 1'
#
loop_
_entity.id
_entity.type
_entity.pdbx_description
1 polymer ?
#
loop_
_entity_poly.entity_id
_entity_poly.type
_entity_poly.pdbx_seq_one_letter_code
_entity_poly.pdbx_strand_id
1 'polypeptide(L)'
;MTDIHLWEEEHFAHEATDVERTFHKLYNHQLNQLDSKAKTRLYAVMDSALFHMHSLIQNSQSQVDASHRLLTDARLFHPEIEQIQDMKNLSVDQLVYIADQQIARQRMVSFAQGGLAGTGSFLLLGLDLPAVLAINLRTVQLIAMTYGYPVNYPSEMMIALKVFHMATLPKGLQERAWRELEQEVKQEQAHPYFYEGPEGIADANWLQGPMKQMMKGTVLMMLRKKMIQGIPILGIAIGAAVNYRFTRSVSEIAHKFYEKRFLNELREEYGNEL
;
A
#
# COMPACT_ATOMS: atom_id res chain seq x y z
N MET A 1 10.33 -15.89 -12.12
CA MET A 1 9.13 -16.39 -11.41
C MET A 1 9.45 -17.26 -10.20
N THR A 2 10.49 -18.11 -10.27
CA THR A 2 10.92 -18.99 -9.15
C THR A 2 11.12 -18.21 -7.84
N ASP A 3 11.80 -17.06 -7.89
CA ASP A 3 12.07 -16.26 -6.69
C ASP A 3 10.82 -15.63 -6.06
N ILE A 4 9.83 -15.24 -6.87
CA ILE A 4 8.57 -14.71 -6.35
C ILE A 4 7.74 -15.83 -5.74
N HIS A 5 7.71 -17.01 -6.36
CA HIS A 5 6.95 -18.14 -5.81
C HIS A 5 7.54 -18.61 -4.48
N LEU A 6 8.87 -18.68 -4.38
CA LEU A 6 9.57 -18.94 -3.12
C LEU A 6 9.26 -17.86 -2.07
N TRP A 7 9.26 -16.58 -2.45
CA TRP A 7 8.87 -15.51 -1.55
C TRP A 7 7.42 -15.64 -1.07
N GLU A 8 6.47 -16.03 -1.94
CA GLU A 8 5.08 -16.27 -1.57
C GLU A 8 4.97 -17.41 -0.57
N GLU A 9 5.63 -18.53 -0.83
CA GLU A 9 5.68 -19.67 0.07
C GLU A 9 6.25 -19.26 1.43
N GLU A 10 7.39 -18.57 1.48
CA GLU A 10 8.02 -18.14 2.73
C GLU A 10 7.20 -17.08 3.48
N HIS A 11 6.65 -16.09 2.76
CA HIS A 11 5.91 -14.97 3.35
C HIS A 11 4.54 -15.42 3.88
N PHE A 12 3.90 -16.38 3.20
CA PHE A 12 2.59 -16.92 3.56
C PHE A 12 2.63 -18.25 4.35
N ALA A 13 3.77 -18.92 4.51
CA ALA A 13 3.94 -20.15 5.33
C ALA A 13 3.76 -19.93 6.85
N HIS A 14 2.97 -18.94 7.27
CA HIS A 14 2.75 -18.66 8.68
C HIS A 14 1.79 -19.66 9.32
N GLU A 15 2.29 -20.45 10.26
CA GLU A 15 1.44 -21.10 11.26
C GLU A 15 0.87 -20.03 12.19
N ALA A 16 -0.44 -19.77 12.09
CA ALA A 16 -1.12 -18.81 12.96
C ALA A 16 -0.85 -19.14 14.43
N THR A 17 -0.15 -18.23 15.12
CA THR A 17 0.07 -18.34 16.58
C THR A 17 -1.28 -18.38 17.31
N ASP A 18 -1.35 -19.05 18.46
CA ASP A 18 -2.60 -19.19 19.24
C ASP A 18 -3.27 -17.83 19.58
N VAL A 19 -2.46 -16.77 19.62
CA VAL A 19 -2.89 -15.37 19.78
C VAL A 19 -3.70 -14.86 18.57
N GLU A 20 -3.30 -15.20 17.34
CA GLU A 20 -4.03 -14.85 16.12
C GLU A 20 -5.33 -15.63 15.96
N ARG A 21 -5.35 -16.93 16.32
CA ARG A 21 -6.58 -17.75 16.30
C ARG A 21 -7.63 -17.22 17.27
N THR A 22 -7.20 -16.75 18.45
CA THR A 22 -8.06 -16.14 19.46
C THR A 22 -8.55 -14.75 19.02
N PHE A 23 -7.73 -14.00 18.27
CA PHE A 23 -8.08 -12.68 17.72
C PHE A 23 -9.29 -12.73 16.77
N HIS A 24 -9.41 -13.81 15.97
CA HIS A 24 -10.51 -14.00 15.03
C HIS A 24 -11.87 -14.17 15.74
N LYS A 25 -11.91 -14.91 16.86
CA LYS A 25 -13.11 -15.05 17.71
C LYS A 25 -13.50 -13.74 18.41
N LEU A 26 -12.51 -12.92 18.76
CA LEU A 26 -12.70 -11.68 19.51
C LEU A 26 -13.05 -10.46 18.59
N TYR A 27 -12.85 -10.59 17.27
CA TYR A 27 -13.05 -9.55 16.25
C TYR A 27 -14.47 -8.97 16.22
N ASN A 28 -15.50 -9.82 16.24
CA ASN A 28 -16.89 -9.36 16.17
C ASN A 28 -17.43 -8.86 17.52
N HIS A 29 -16.85 -9.30 18.64
CA HIS A 29 -17.42 -9.06 19.97
C HIS A 29 -16.98 -7.72 20.61
N GLN A 30 -15.76 -7.24 20.33
CA GLN A 30 -15.24 -6.01 20.95
C GLN A 30 -15.61 -4.71 20.22
N LEU A 31 -15.93 -4.74 18.92
CA LEU A 31 -16.30 -3.54 18.15
C LEU A 31 -17.59 -2.89 18.65
N ASN A 32 -18.54 -3.72 19.06
CA ASN A 32 -19.81 -3.25 19.60
C ASN A 32 -19.68 -2.72 21.05
N GLN A 33 -18.59 -3.05 21.74
CA GLN A 33 -18.32 -2.67 23.13
C GLN A 33 -17.40 -1.45 23.27
N LEU A 34 -16.97 -0.82 22.16
CA LEU A 34 -16.23 0.42 22.23
C LEU A 34 -17.08 1.52 22.88
N ASP A 35 -16.57 2.11 23.94
CA ASP A 35 -17.17 3.30 24.56
C ASP A 35 -17.25 4.46 23.55
N SER A 36 -18.24 5.31 23.74
CA SER A 36 -18.55 6.51 22.97
C SER A 36 -17.29 7.34 22.63
N LYS A 37 -16.40 7.57 23.60
CA LYS A 37 -15.16 8.33 23.43
C LYS A 37 -14.16 7.67 22.48
N ALA A 38 -14.08 6.34 22.49
CA ALA A 38 -13.21 5.59 21.59
C ALA A 38 -13.76 5.59 20.15
N LYS A 39 -15.08 5.49 19.98
CA LYS A 39 -15.75 5.61 18.68
C LYS A 39 -15.53 7.00 18.06
N THR A 40 -15.67 8.07 18.83
CA THR A 40 -15.43 9.44 18.33
C THR A 40 -13.98 9.64 17.87
N ARG A 41 -12.99 9.12 18.62
CA ARG A 41 -11.59 9.17 18.20
C ARG A 41 -11.31 8.35 16.93
N LEU A 42 -11.91 7.17 16.82
CA LEU A 42 -11.82 6.33 15.62
C LEU A 42 -12.31 7.10 14.38
N TYR A 43 -13.51 7.71 14.47
CA TYR A 43 -14.06 8.49 13.36
C TYR A 43 -13.17 9.68 12.99
N ALA A 44 -12.66 10.44 13.98
CA ALA A 44 -11.76 11.57 13.71
C ALA A 44 -10.47 11.16 12.99
N VAL A 45 -9.86 10.04 13.39
CA VAL A 45 -8.66 9.50 12.73
C VAL A 45 -8.98 9.02 11.32
N MET A 46 -10.13 8.38 11.11
CA MET A 46 -10.57 7.96 9.79
C MET A 46 -10.83 9.14 8.86
N ASP A 47 -11.53 10.16 9.32
CA ASP A 47 -11.86 11.35 8.52
C ASP A 47 -10.57 12.10 8.13
N SER A 48 -9.62 12.23 9.05
CA SER A 48 -8.30 12.80 8.75
C SER A 48 -7.52 11.95 7.73
N ALA A 49 -7.49 10.63 7.90
CA ALA A 49 -6.79 9.75 6.96
C ALA A 49 -7.43 9.77 5.56
N LEU A 50 -8.76 9.77 5.48
CA LEU A 50 -9.49 9.94 4.23
C LEU A 50 -9.19 11.28 3.58
N PHE A 51 -9.19 12.37 4.35
CA PHE A 51 -8.85 13.70 3.86
C PHE A 51 -7.43 13.75 3.28
N HIS A 52 -6.43 13.23 3.99
CA HIS A 52 -5.04 13.26 3.53
C HIS A 52 -4.83 12.42 2.28
N MET A 53 -5.42 11.23 2.20
CA MET A 53 -5.28 10.42 1.00
C MET A 53 -6.09 10.97 -0.18
N HIS A 54 -7.27 11.55 0.07
CA HIS A 54 -8.03 12.26 -0.95
C HIS A 54 -7.22 13.43 -1.52
N SER A 55 -6.55 14.19 -0.63
CA SER A 55 -5.64 15.25 -1.02
C SER A 55 -4.45 14.72 -1.83
N LEU A 56 -3.84 13.59 -1.46
CA LEU A 56 -2.76 12.98 -2.25
C LEU A 56 -3.21 12.53 -3.64
N ILE A 57 -4.40 11.94 -3.73
CA ILE A 57 -4.98 11.46 -4.98
C ILE A 57 -5.32 12.65 -5.89
N GLN A 58 -5.81 13.75 -5.33
CA GLN A 58 -6.14 14.95 -6.11
C GLN A 58 -4.95 15.88 -6.38
N ASN A 59 -3.85 15.75 -5.63
CA ASN A 59 -2.66 16.59 -5.82
C ASN A 59 -1.87 16.14 -7.06
N SER A 60 -2.33 16.62 -8.22
CA SER A 60 -1.73 16.35 -9.52
C SER A 60 -0.26 16.76 -9.59
N GLN A 61 0.13 17.88 -8.97
CA GLN A 61 1.52 18.36 -9.00
C GLN A 61 2.48 17.37 -8.33
N SER A 62 2.14 16.89 -7.14
CA SER A 62 2.99 15.90 -6.43
C SER A 62 3.12 14.60 -7.23
N GLN A 63 2.06 14.19 -7.94
CA GLN A 63 2.08 13.04 -8.84
C GLN A 63 2.98 13.29 -10.05
N VAL A 64 2.83 14.42 -10.73
CA VAL A 64 3.67 14.84 -11.87
C VAL A 64 5.15 14.87 -11.48
N ASP A 65 5.48 15.47 -10.32
CA ASP A 65 6.87 15.56 -9.86
C ASP A 65 7.48 14.18 -9.60
N ALA A 66 6.70 13.23 -9.09
CA ALA A 66 7.18 11.87 -8.87
C ALA A 66 7.35 11.10 -10.17
N SER A 67 6.40 11.22 -11.10
CA SER A 67 6.51 10.63 -12.43
C SER A 67 7.75 11.15 -13.14
N HIS A 68 8.00 12.47 -13.11
CA HIS A 68 9.19 13.06 -13.71
C HIS A 68 10.49 12.48 -13.13
N ARG A 69 10.56 12.29 -11.80
CA ARG A 69 11.73 11.67 -11.16
C ARG A 69 11.94 10.22 -11.61
N LEU A 70 10.87 9.41 -11.62
CA LEU A 70 10.94 8.02 -12.08
C LEU A 70 11.43 7.93 -13.54
N LEU A 71 10.87 8.78 -14.42
CA LEU A 71 11.27 8.83 -15.82
C LEU A 71 12.72 9.29 -15.99
N THR A 72 13.19 10.20 -15.13
CA THR A 72 14.59 10.63 -15.12
C THR A 72 15.52 9.47 -14.74
N ASP A 73 15.18 8.72 -13.70
CA ASP A 73 15.95 7.54 -13.28
C ASP A 73 15.93 6.45 -14.38
N ALA A 74 14.80 6.27 -15.05
CA ALA A 74 14.61 5.29 -16.12
C ALA A 74 15.39 5.63 -17.40
N ARG A 75 15.47 6.92 -17.77
CA ARG A 75 16.23 7.42 -18.93
C ARG A 75 17.74 7.18 -18.82
N LEU A 76 18.25 6.92 -17.62
CA LEU A 76 19.64 6.48 -17.43
C LEU A 76 19.91 5.12 -18.08
N PHE A 77 18.87 4.29 -18.23
CA PHE A 77 18.95 2.97 -18.85
C PHE A 77 18.43 2.97 -20.29
N HIS A 78 17.30 3.63 -20.53
CA HIS A 78 16.63 3.70 -21.83
C HIS A 78 16.19 5.14 -22.15
N PRO A 79 16.94 5.90 -22.98
CA PRO A 79 16.69 7.31 -23.24
C PRO A 79 15.31 7.65 -23.83
N GLU A 80 14.69 6.70 -24.53
CA GLU A 80 13.39 6.84 -25.20
C GLU A 80 12.18 6.77 -24.25
N ILE A 81 12.40 6.62 -22.94
CA ILE A 81 11.30 6.59 -21.95
C ILE A 81 10.72 8.00 -21.78
N GLU A 82 9.47 8.19 -22.16
CA GLU A 82 8.77 9.49 -22.11
C GLU A 82 7.62 9.50 -21.10
N GLN A 83 6.96 8.38 -20.92
CA GLN A 83 5.78 8.20 -20.07
C GLN A 83 5.91 6.96 -19.17
N ILE A 84 5.07 6.88 -18.15
CA ILE A 84 5.14 5.81 -17.14
C ILE A 84 4.96 4.43 -17.78
N GLN A 85 4.12 4.30 -18.79
CA GLN A 85 3.89 3.05 -19.50
C GLN A 85 5.17 2.52 -20.17
N ASP A 86 6.08 3.41 -20.61
CA ASP A 86 7.34 3.03 -21.26
C ASP A 86 8.32 2.39 -20.28
N MET A 87 8.09 2.50 -18.97
CA MET A 87 8.86 1.78 -17.95
C MET A 87 8.82 0.27 -18.22
N LYS A 88 7.76 -0.26 -18.86
CA LYS A 88 7.66 -1.67 -19.25
C LYS A 88 8.71 -2.13 -20.27
N ASN A 89 9.37 -1.18 -20.95
CA ASN A 89 10.49 -1.48 -21.86
C ASN A 89 11.81 -1.75 -21.12
N LEU A 90 11.85 -1.49 -19.82
CA LEU A 90 13.00 -1.84 -18.97
C LEU A 90 12.99 -3.33 -18.65
N SER A 91 14.18 -3.90 -18.49
CA SER A 91 14.34 -5.25 -17.92
C SER A 91 13.83 -5.30 -16.47
N VAL A 92 13.43 -6.49 -16.02
CA VAL A 92 12.99 -6.74 -14.65
C VAL A 92 14.03 -6.26 -13.64
N ASP A 93 15.32 -6.51 -13.88
CA ASP A 93 16.41 -6.09 -12.99
C ASP A 93 16.52 -4.57 -12.87
N GLN A 94 16.33 -3.83 -13.98
CA GLN A 94 16.32 -2.37 -13.97
C GLN A 94 15.11 -1.82 -13.20
N LEU A 95 13.93 -2.43 -13.37
CA LEU A 95 12.73 -2.09 -12.63
C LEU A 95 12.89 -2.33 -11.13
N VAL A 96 13.46 -3.48 -10.77
CA VAL A 96 13.75 -3.85 -9.38
C VAL A 96 14.73 -2.85 -8.76
N TYR A 97 15.80 -2.50 -9.48
CA TYR A 97 16.77 -1.50 -9.03
C TYR A 97 16.13 -0.13 -8.74
N ILE A 98 15.31 0.38 -9.66
CA ILE A 98 14.60 1.65 -9.48
C ILE A 98 13.64 1.55 -8.28
N ALA A 99 12.90 0.46 -8.17
CA ALA A 99 11.95 0.24 -7.08
C ALA A 99 12.69 0.23 -5.72
N ASP A 100 13.79 -0.49 -5.60
CA ASP A 100 14.60 -0.56 -4.38
C ASP A 100 15.15 0.81 -3.97
N GLN A 101 15.57 1.62 -4.95
CA GLN A 101 16.00 2.99 -4.69
C GLN A 101 14.87 3.86 -4.12
N GLN A 102 13.66 3.76 -4.69
CA GLN A 102 12.50 4.49 -4.17
C GLN A 102 12.10 4.00 -2.77
N ILE A 103 12.11 2.70 -2.56
CA ILE A 103 11.82 2.06 -1.28
C ILE A 103 12.82 2.53 -0.22
N ALA A 104 14.12 2.56 -0.52
CA ALA A 104 15.16 3.03 0.39
C ALA A 104 14.95 4.51 0.78
N ARG A 105 14.68 5.39 -0.20
CA ARG A 105 14.35 6.80 0.05
C ARG A 105 13.14 6.95 0.97
N GLN A 106 12.08 6.20 0.69
CA GLN A 106 10.84 6.28 1.44
C GLN A 106 10.97 5.75 2.87
N ARG A 107 11.77 4.69 3.07
CA ARG A 107 12.16 4.19 4.38
C ARG A 107 12.92 5.24 5.19
N MET A 108 13.81 6.01 4.55
CA MET A 108 14.55 7.10 5.19
C MET A 108 13.63 8.25 5.62
N VAL A 109 12.64 8.61 4.79
CA VAL A 109 11.60 9.60 5.14
C VAL A 109 10.78 9.13 6.34
N SER A 110 10.33 7.87 6.35
CA SER A 110 9.59 7.30 7.49
C SER A 110 10.42 7.25 8.77
N PHE A 111 11.72 6.95 8.66
CA PHE A 111 12.64 6.98 9.80
C PHE A 111 12.83 8.41 10.33
N ALA A 112 13.05 9.39 9.45
CA ALA A 112 13.20 10.79 9.82
C ALA A 112 11.94 11.37 10.49
N GLN A 113 10.75 11.02 9.99
CA GLN A 113 9.48 11.39 10.63
C GLN A 113 9.34 10.79 12.03
N GLY A 114 9.80 9.55 12.23
CA GLY A 114 9.86 8.93 13.55
C GLY A 114 10.91 9.53 14.49
N GLY A 115 12.03 10.06 13.95
CA GLY A 115 13.15 10.62 14.71
C GLY A 115 12.99 12.10 15.10
N LEU A 116 12.34 12.92 14.28
CA LEU A 116 12.10 14.35 14.54
C LEU A 116 11.04 14.62 15.64
N ALA A 117 10.28 13.60 16.04
CA ALA A 117 9.34 13.68 17.17
C ALA A 117 10.03 13.88 18.54
N GLY A 118 11.37 13.95 18.59
CA GLY A 118 12.17 14.04 19.81
C GLY A 118 12.39 15.43 20.43
N THR A 119 11.93 16.52 19.82
CA THR A 119 12.03 17.86 20.41
C THR A 119 10.84 18.23 21.32
N GLY A 120 10.01 17.27 21.69
CA GLY A 120 8.93 17.46 22.67
C GLY A 120 7.68 18.18 22.16
N SER A 121 7.68 18.72 20.92
CA SER A 121 6.55 19.52 20.42
C SER A 121 5.65 18.83 19.39
N PHE A 122 5.84 17.53 19.10
CA PHE A 122 4.96 16.74 18.21
C PHE A 122 4.64 15.34 18.75
N LEU A 123 4.63 15.20 20.07
CA LEU A 123 4.44 13.95 20.80
C LEU A 123 2.94 13.55 20.89
N LEU A 124 2.22 13.57 19.76
CA LEU A 124 0.80 13.22 19.72
C LEU A 124 0.58 11.88 19.03
N LEU A 125 0.51 10.85 19.87
CA LEU A 125 0.18 9.43 19.65
C LEU A 125 -1.15 9.15 18.89
N GLY A 126 -1.68 10.10 18.12
CA GLY A 126 -2.86 9.95 17.25
C GLY A 126 -2.82 10.73 15.92
N LEU A 127 -1.86 11.66 15.72
CA LEU A 127 -1.72 12.42 14.47
C LEU A 127 -0.84 11.73 13.42
N ASP A 128 -0.01 10.75 13.83
CA ASP A 128 0.89 10.06 12.89
C ASP A 128 0.19 9.00 12.03
N LEU A 129 -0.95 8.46 12.44
CA LEU A 129 -1.58 7.36 11.69
C LEU A 129 -2.05 7.80 10.28
N PRO A 130 -2.80 8.91 10.13
CA PRO A 130 -3.16 9.43 8.81
C PRO A 130 -1.96 9.68 7.90
N ALA A 131 -0.91 10.31 8.43
CA ALA A 131 0.31 10.60 7.68
C ALA A 131 1.06 9.32 7.28
N VAL A 132 1.20 8.35 8.19
CA VAL A 132 1.81 7.04 7.92
C VAL A 132 1.04 6.29 6.84
N LEU A 133 -0.29 6.26 6.92
CA LEU A 133 -1.13 5.62 5.89
C LEU A 133 -0.97 6.31 4.54
N ALA A 134 -1.02 7.64 4.52
CA ALA A 134 -0.85 8.45 3.32
C ALA A 134 0.51 8.20 2.63
N ILE A 135 1.59 8.15 3.42
CA ILE A 135 2.94 7.88 2.93
C ILE A 135 3.09 6.45 2.40
N ASN A 136 2.48 5.49 3.08
CA ASN A 136 2.53 4.10 2.65
C ASN A 136 1.72 3.88 1.37
N LEU A 137 0.54 4.50 1.24
CA LEU A 137 -0.20 4.51 -0.02
C LEU A 137 0.63 5.15 -1.13
N ARG A 138 1.32 6.26 -0.84
CA ARG A 138 2.23 6.90 -1.81
C ARG A 138 3.37 5.98 -2.23
N THR A 139 3.87 5.15 -1.31
CA THR A 139 4.90 4.14 -1.60
C THR A 139 4.37 3.12 -2.59
N VAL A 140 3.15 2.60 -2.38
CA VAL A 140 2.51 1.66 -3.32
C VAL A 140 2.33 2.28 -4.69
N GLN A 141 1.88 3.54 -4.76
CA GLN A 141 1.75 4.27 -6.03
C GLN A 141 3.08 4.41 -6.78
N LEU A 142 4.17 4.74 -6.09
CA LEU A 142 5.50 4.85 -6.71
C LEU A 142 6.00 3.52 -7.26
N ILE A 143 5.77 2.43 -6.52
CA ILE A 143 6.10 1.08 -6.96
C ILE A 143 5.28 0.70 -8.20
N ALA A 144 3.96 0.94 -8.18
CA ALA A 144 3.09 0.72 -9.34
C ALA A 144 3.63 1.43 -10.59
N MET A 145 3.90 2.73 -10.48
CA MET A 145 4.45 3.53 -11.57
C MET A 145 5.84 3.06 -11.99
N THR A 146 6.66 2.53 -11.08
CA THR A 146 7.96 1.97 -11.43
C THR A 146 7.80 0.82 -12.42
N TYR A 147 6.86 -0.09 -12.18
CA TYR A 147 6.54 -1.20 -13.10
C TYR A 147 5.65 -0.79 -14.29
N GLY A 148 5.50 0.52 -14.52
CA GLY A 148 4.77 1.06 -15.66
C GLY A 148 3.25 1.05 -15.54
N TYR A 149 2.74 1.07 -14.30
CA TYR A 149 1.30 1.19 -14.01
C TYR A 149 0.95 2.63 -13.58
N PRO A 150 0.42 3.47 -14.49
CA PRO A 150 0.05 4.85 -14.20
C PRO A 150 -1.16 4.96 -13.26
N VAL A 151 -0.92 5.36 -12.01
CA VAL A 151 -1.97 5.50 -10.96
C VAL A 151 -2.88 6.72 -11.10
N ASN A 152 -2.67 7.55 -12.12
CA ASN A 152 -3.63 8.58 -12.52
C ASN A 152 -4.85 7.98 -13.25
N TYR A 153 -4.78 6.71 -13.67
CA TYR A 153 -5.95 5.99 -14.16
C TYR A 153 -6.78 5.42 -13.00
N PRO A 154 -8.12 5.56 -13.04
CA PRO A 154 -9.00 5.07 -11.98
C PRO A 154 -8.82 3.59 -11.62
N SER A 155 -8.75 2.70 -12.61
CA SER A 155 -8.55 1.27 -12.40
C SER A 155 -7.23 0.99 -11.65
N GLU A 156 -6.13 1.60 -12.11
CA GLU A 156 -4.82 1.40 -11.47
C GLU A 156 -4.74 1.99 -10.06
N MET A 157 -5.39 3.12 -9.81
CA MET A 157 -5.49 3.67 -8.46
C MET A 157 -6.27 2.74 -7.53
N MET A 158 -7.32 2.08 -8.03
CA MET A 158 -8.07 1.09 -7.26
C MET A 158 -7.20 -0.13 -6.92
N ILE A 159 -6.44 -0.65 -7.88
CA ILE A 159 -5.48 -1.73 -7.64
C ILE A 159 -4.46 -1.32 -6.58
N ALA A 160 -3.87 -0.11 -6.69
CA ALA A 160 -2.93 0.41 -5.70
C ALA A 160 -3.55 0.50 -4.28
N LEU A 161 -4.82 0.91 -4.16
CA LEU A 161 -5.54 0.91 -2.89
C LEU A 161 -5.75 -0.50 -2.33
N LYS A 162 -6.08 -1.47 -3.19
CA LYS A 162 -6.26 -2.88 -2.80
C LYS A 162 -4.95 -3.51 -2.36
N VAL A 163 -3.84 -3.25 -3.07
CA VAL A 163 -2.49 -3.67 -2.67
C VAL A 163 -2.12 -3.08 -1.32
N PHE A 164 -2.36 -1.78 -1.13
CA PHE A 164 -2.12 -1.13 0.16
C PHE A 164 -2.96 -1.75 1.27
N HIS A 165 -4.27 -1.93 1.05
CA HIS A 165 -5.17 -2.54 2.02
C HIS A 165 -4.72 -3.94 2.40
N MET A 166 -4.45 -4.80 1.41
CA MET A 166 -3.90 -6.15 1.59
C MET A 166 -2.64 -6.13 2.44
N ALA A 167 -1.68 -5.25 2.14
CA ALA A 167 -0.43 -5.15 2.90
C ALA A 167 -0.64 -4.73 4.37
N THR A 168 -1.76 -4.09 4.69
CA THR A 168 -2.12 -3.71 6.07
C THR A 168 -2.88 -4.80 6.83
N LEU A 169 -3.37 -5.85 6.15
CA LEU A 169 -4.11 -6.95 6.77
C LEU A 169 -3.22 -7.80 7.70
N PRO A 170 -3.81 -8.56 8.65
CA PRO A 170 -3.06 -9.53 9.44
C PRO A 170 -2.47 -10.59 8.52
N LYS A 171 -1.29 -11.13 8.84
CA LYS A 171 -0.58 -12.08 7.98
C LYS A 171 -1.47 -13.24 7.50
N GLY A 172 -2.27 -13.83 8.39
CA GLY A 172 -3.19 -14.92 8.03
C GLY A 172 -4.33 -14.56 7.06
N LEU A 173 -4.58 -13.28 6.77
CA LEU A 173 -5.53 -12.83 5.76
C LEU A 173 -4.85 -12.33 4.47
N GLN A 174 -3.54 -12.08 4.49
CA GLN A 174 -2.82 -11.52 3.35
C GLN A 174 -2.83 -12.48 2.16
N GLU A 175 -2.61 -13.78 2.37
CA GLU A 175 -2.58 -14.76 1.28
C GLU A 175 -3.91 -14.81 0.52
N ARG A 176 -5.03 -14.81 1.25
CA ARG A 176 -6.36 -14.80 0.64
C ARG A 176 -6.58 -13.53 -0.18
N ALA A 177 -6.32 -12.37 0.41
CA ALA A 177 -6.47 -11.09 -0.27
C ALA A 177 -5.53 -10.95 -1.49
N TRP A 178 -4.33 -11.54 -1.41
CA TRP A 178 -3.39 -11.62 -2.53
C TRP A 178 -3.97 -12.42 -3.68
N ARG A 179 -4.42 -13.66 -3.42
CA ARG A 179 -5.02 -14.52 -4.45
C ARG A 179 -6.28 -13.91 -5.07
N GLU A 180 -7.14 -13.28 -4.26
CA GLU A 180 -8.34 -12.59 -4.74
C GLU A 180 -7.97 -11.42 -5.68
N LEU A 181 -6.99 -10.59 -5.29
CA LEU A 181 -6.54 -9.46 -6.09
C LEU A 181 -5.84 -9.90 -7.38
N GLU A 182 -5.03 -10.96 -7.35
CA GLU A 182 -4.43 -11.54 -8.56
C GLU A 182 -5.49 -12.01 -9.56
N GLN A 183 -6.56 -12.64 -9.08
CA GLN A 183 -7.65 -13.08 -9.94
C GLN A 183 -8.40 -11.89 -10.54
N GLU A 184 -8.66 -10.86 -9.75
CA GLU A 184 -9.32 -9.64 -10.22
C GLU A 184 -8.53 -8.95 -11.32
N VAL A 185 -7.22 -8.74 -11.11
CA VAL A 185 -6.35 -8.10 -12.13
C VAL A 185 -6.32 -8.90 -13.43
N LYS A 186 -6.28 -10.24 -13.35
CA LYS A 186 -6.34 -11.11 -14.55
C LYS A 186 -7.68 -10.98 -15.28
N GLN A 187 -8.79 -10.87 -14.56
CA GLN A 187 -10.12 -10.70 -15.16
C GLN A 187 -10.28 -9.33 -15.80
N GLU A 188 -9.78 -8.26 -15.17
CA GLU A 188 -9.76 -6.91 -15.74
C GLU A 188 -8.93 -6.84 -17.02
N GLN A 189 -7.75 -7.48 -17.05
CA GLN A 189 -6.91 -7.58 -18.25
C GLN A 189 -7.59 -8.36 -19.38
N ALA A 190 -8.31 -9.44 -19.04
CA ALA A 190 -9.06 -10.24 -20.01
C ALA A 190 -10.29 -9.50 -20.59
N HIS A 191 -10.83 -8.52 -19.87
CA HIS A 191 -11.98 -7.74 -20.31
C HIS A 191 -11.78 -6.22 -20.11
N PRO A 192 -10.92 -5.55 -20.90
CA PRO A 192 -10.60 -4.12 -20.73
C PRO A 192 -11.79 -3.17 -20.85
N TYR A 193 -12.89 -3.61 -21.48
CA TYR A 193 -14.13 -2.84 -21.67
C TYR A 193 -15.19 -3.07 -20.57
N PHE A 194 -14.95 -3.98 -19.62
CA PHE A 194 -15.86 -4.32 -18.52
C PHE A 194 -15.36 -3.76 -17.18
N TYR A 195 -14.97 -2.49 -17.14
CA TYR A 195 -14.98 -1.79 -15.86
C TYR A 195 -16.44 -1.51 -15.47
N GLU A 196 -17.09 -2.49 -14.82
CA GLU A 196 -18.32 -2.29 -14.04
C GLU A 196 -18.00 -1.53 -12.73
N GLY A 197 -17.24 -0.45 -12.83
CA GLY A 197 -17.31 0.60 -11.81
C GLY A 197 -18.71 1.21 -11.84
N PRO A 198 -19.18 1.81 -10.72
CA PRO A 198 -20.50 2.39 -10.66
C PRO A 198 -20.69 3.34 -11.86
N GLU A 199 -21.73 3.07 -12.64
CA GLU A 199 -22.08 3.76 -13.88
C GLU A 199 -21.91 5.28 -13.73
N GLY A 200 -20.91 5.85 -14.41
CA GLY A 200 -20.64 7.30 -14.41
C GLY A 200 -19.19 7.68 -14.08
N ILE A 201 -18.29 7.55 -15.06
CA ILE A 201 -16.87 7.96 -14.97
C ILE A 201 -16.72 9.50 -15.09
N ALA A 202 -17.51 10.25 -14.32
CA ALA A 202 -17.45 11.72 -14.27
C ALA A 202 -17.50 12.28 -12.85
N ASP A 203 -17.80 11.46 -11.84
CA ASP A 203 -17.95 11.94 -10.48
C ASP A 203 -16.72 11.62 -9.63
N ALA A 204 -16.08 12.62 -9.03
CA ALA A 204 -14.88 12.50 -8.19
C ALA A 204 -15.07 11.66 -6.90
N ASN A 205 -16.26 11.08 -6.75
CA ASN A 205 -16.72 10.27 -5.63
C ASN A 205 -16.50 8.77 -5.83
N TRP A 206 -16.12 8.31 -7.04
CA TRP A 206 -15.96 6.87 -7.36
C TRP A 206 -14.97 6.14 -6.43
N LEU A 207 -13.94 6.84 -5.95
CA LEU A 207 -12.99 6.30 -4.96
C LEU A 207 -13.49 6.33 -3.52
N GLN A 208 -14.36 7.27 -3.18
CA GLN A 208 -14.67 7.58 -1.79
C GLN A 208 -15.33 6.40 -1.07
N GLY A 209 -16.22 5.67 -1.76
CA GLY A 209 -16.92 4.51 -1.20
C GLY A 209 -15.96 3.35 -0.85
N PRO A 210 -15.27 2.76 -1.84
CA PRO A 210 -14.34 1.65 -1.62
C PRO A 210 -13.21 2.02 -0.66
N MET A 211 -12.64 3.23 -0.81
CA MET A 211 -11.60 3.73 0.05
C MET A 211 -12.07 3.85 1.51
N LYS A 212 -13.27 4.39 1.76
CA LYS A 212 -13.85 4.46 3.11
C LYS A 212 -14.03 3.08 3.73
N GLN A 213 -14.39 2.07 2.95
CA GLN A 213 -14.56 0.70 3.45
C GLN A 213 -13.21 0.05 3.81
N MET A 214 -12.20 0.14 2.94
CA MET A 214 -10.85 -0.37 3.21
C MET A 214 -10.20 0.35 4.39
N MET A 215 -10.44 1.66 4.49
CA MET A 215 -9.94 2.51 5.56
C MET A 215 -10.52 2.16 6.93
N LYS A 216 -11.83 1.86 7.00
CA LYS A 216 -12.46 1.34 8.22
C LYS A 216 -11.72 0.13 8.74
N GLY A 217 -11.47 -0.86 7.88
CA GLY A 217 -10.76 -2.09 8.26
C GLY A 217 -9.32 -1.80 8.72
N THR A 218 -8.59 -1.00 7.93
CA THR A 218 -7.18 -0.69 8.16
C THR A 218 -6.95 0.08 9.47
N VAL A 219 -7.67 1.19 9.68
CA VAL A 219 -7.53 2.03 10.87
C VAL A 219 -7.94 1.26 12.13
N LEU A 220 -9.06 0.54 12.05
CA LEU A 220 -9.56 -0.25 13.17
C LEU A 220 -8.56 -1.33 13.59
N MET A 221 -7.97 -2.03 12.63
CA MET A 221 -6.98 -3.06 12.89
C MET A 221 -5.72 -2.47 13.55
N MET A 222 -5.21 -1.34 13.04
CA MET A 222 -4.03 -0.68 13.60
C MET A 222 -4.26 -0.13 15.00
N LEU A 223 -5.42 0.47 15.25
CA LEU A 223 -5.80 0.93 16.59
C LEU A 223 -5.92 -0.24 17.58
N ARG A 224 -6.49 -1.38 17.15
CA ARG A 224 -6.61 -2.56 18.01
C ARG A 224 -5.25 -3.18 18.36
N LYS A 225 -4.31 -3.26 17.41
CA LYS A 225 -2.92 -3.70 17.67
C LYS A 225 -2.25 -2.81 18.72
N LYS A 226 -2.49 -1.49 18.65
CA LYS A 226 -1.98 -0.50 19.62
C LYS A 226 -2.62 -0.63 21.01
N MET A 227 -3.89 -1.03 21.08
CA MET A 227 -4.63 -1.26 22.35
C MET A 227 -4.25 -2.57 23.05
N ILE A 228 -4.07 -3.66 22.30
CA ILE A 228 -3.71 -4.99 22.86
C ILE A 228 -2.28 -5.02 23.42
N GLN A 229 -1.39 -4.18 22.90
CA GLN A 229 -0.01 -4.09 23.37
C GLN A 229 0.17 -3.31 24.68
N GLY A 230 -0.89 -2.74 25.29
CA GLY A 230 -0.92 -2.39 26.72
C GLY A 230 0.21 -1.51 27.28
N ILE A 231 0.99 -0.80 26.48
CA ILE A 231 2.17 -0.05 26.97
C ILE A 231 1.97 1.46 26.73
N PRO A 232 1.68 2.23 27.80
CA PRO A 232 2.03 3.64 27.84
C PRO A 232 3.56 3.75 27.88
N ILE A 233 4.13 4.71 27.15
CA ILE A 233 5.57 5.02 26.98
C ILE A 233 6.24 4.24 25.84
N LEU A 234 6.01 4.70 24.61
CA LEU A 234 6.87 4.39 23.46
C LEU A 234 7.81 5.59 23.23
N GLY A 235 9.07 5.45 23.60
CA GLY A 235 10.10 6.44 23.26
C GLY A 235 10.28 6.58 21.74
N ILE A 236 10.81 7.74 21.32
CA ILE A 236 11.04 8.16 19.92
C ILE A 236 11.64 7.03 19.06
N ALA A 237 12.64 6.31 19.59
CA ALA A 237 13.34 5.23 18.89
C ALA A 237 12.44 4.01 18.56
N ILE A 238 11.51 3.64 19.46
CA ILE A 238 10.65 2.47 19.25
C ILE A 238 9.52 2.81 18.28
N GLY A 239 8.96 4.03 18.36
CA GLY A 239 7.96 4.52 17.40
C GLY A 239 8.50 4.57 15.98
N ALA A 240 9.70 5.15 15.79
CA ALA A 240 10.39 5.17 14.50
C ALA A 240 10.63 3.75 13.95
N ALA A 241 11.05 2.81 14.80
CA ALA A 241 11.27 1.42 14.39
C ALA A 241 9.97 0.69 13.98
N VAL A 242 8.85 0.96 14.65
CA VAL A 242 7.54 0.40 14.26
C VAL A 242 7.09 0.93 12.91
N ASN A 243 7.17 2.24 12.67
CA ASN A 243 6.82 2.84 11.39
C ASN A 243 7.73 2.34 10.27
N TYR A 244 9.04 2.25 10.51
CA TYR A 244 10.00 1.69 9.57
C TYR A 244 9.65 0.24 9.18
N ARG A 245 9.33 -0.62 10.15
CA ARG A 245 8.93 -2.01 9.87
C ARG A 245 7.62 -2.09 9.09
N PHE A 246 6.64 -1.25 9.43
CA PHE A 246 5.39 -1.17 8.70
C PHE A 246 5.63 -0.75 7.24
N THR A 247 6.36 0.34 7.02
CA THR A 247 6.72 0.82 5.67
C THR A 247 7.52 -0.22 4.89
N ARG A 248 8.46 -0.92 5.54
CA ARG A 248 9.19 -2.02 4.93
C ARG A 248 8.25 -3.12 4.45
N SER A 249 7.33 -3.60 5.29
CA SER A 249 6.37 -4.64 4.93
C SER A 249 5.46 -4.23 3.79
N VAL A 250 4.93 -2.99 3.81
CA VAL A 250 4.08 -2.48 2.73
C VAL A 250 4.85 -2.38 1.43
N SER A 251 6.07 -1.83 1.47
CA SER A 251 6.92 -1.69 0.29
C SER A 251 7.25 -3.04 -0.36
N GLU A 252 7.53 -4.05 0.45
CA GLU A 252 7.93 -5.38 -0.01
C GLU A 252 6.76 -6.12 -0.67
N ILE A 253 5.58 -6.13 -0.02
CA ILE A 253 4.37 -6.74 -0.56
C ILE A 253 3.96 -6.06 -1.88
N ALA A 254 3.98 -4.72 -1.93
CA ALA A 254 3.64 -3.99 -3.14
C ALA A 254 4.65 -4.27 -4.26
N HIS A 255 5.95 -4.28 -3.95
CA HIS A 255 7.00 -4.59 -4.91
C HIS A 255 6.79 -5.97 -5.52
N LYS A 256 6.59 -7.00 -4.70
CA LYS A 256 6.38 -8.37 -5.17
C LYS A 256 5.10 -8.51 -5.99
N PHE A 257 4.04 -7.79 -5.62
CA PHE A 257 2.78 -7.82 -6.35
C PHE A 257 2.94 -7.27 -7.77
N TYR A 258 3.53 -6.08 -7.91
CA TYR A 258 3.70 -5.44 -9.22
C TYR A 258 4.80 -6.12 -10.06
N GLU A 259 5.84 -6.67 -9.43
CA GLU A 259 6.84 -7.53 -10.09
C GLU A 259 6.17 -8.77 -10.71
N LYS A 260 5.35 -9.47 -9.93
CA LYS A 260 4.60 -10.65 -10.39
C LYS A 260 3.64 -10.30 -11.51
N ARG A 261 2.91 -9.18 -11.38
CA ARG A 261 1.98 -8.68 -12.40
C ARG A 261 2.72 -8.40 -13.71
N PHE A 262 3.83 -7.68 -13.66
CA PHE A 262 4.65 -7.37 -14.82
C PHE A 262 5.18 -8.63 -15.52
N LEU A 263 5.71 -9.59 -14.75
CA LEU A 263 6.19 -10.87 -15.28
C LEU A 263 5.09 -11.71 -15.93
N ASN A 264 3.87 -11.68 -15.39
CA ASN A 264 2.73 -12.37 -15.99
C ASN A 264 2.36 -11.74 -17.34
N GLU A 265 2.34 -10.41 -17.43
CA GLU A 265 2.09 -9.69 -18.70
C GLU A 265 3.15 -9.99 -19.75
N LEU A 266 4.44 -9.99 -19.38
CA LEU A 266 5.53 -10.37 -20.29
C LEU A 266 5.36 -11.81 -20.81
N ARG A 267 4.96 -12.76 -19.97
CA ARG A 267 4.73 -14.14 -20.41
C ARG A 267 3.55 -14.25 -21.37
N GLU A 268 2.50 -13.45 -21.17
CA GLU A 268 1.34 -13.43 -22.07
C GLU A 268 1.69 -12.81 -23.43
N GLU A 269 2.55 -11.80 -23.45
CA GLU A 269 3.00 -11.11 -24.68
C GLU A 269 4.02 -11.93 -25.48
N TYR A 270 4.99 -12.57 -24.81
CA TYR A 270 6.12 -13.27 -25.46
C TYR A 270 6.02 -14.81 -25.42
N GLY A 271 4.95 -15.36 -24.83
CA GLY A 271 4.78 -16.81 -24.67
C GLY A 271 5.75 -17.43 -23.63
N ASN A 272 5.70 -18.75 -23.46
CA ASN A 272 6.56 -19.49 -22.50
C ASN A 272 8.06 -19.57 -22.91
N GLU A 273 8.57 -18.62 -23.70
CA GLU A 273 9.96 -18.60 -24.20
C GLU A 273 10.95 -17.86 -23.27
N LEU A 274 10.52 -17.47 -22.06
CA LEU A 274 11.35 -16.88 -20.98
C LEU A 274 11.67 -17.89 -19.86
#